data_AF-A0AAQ4EA68-F1
#
_entry.id   AF-A0AAQ4EA68-F1
#
_cell.length_a   1.000
_cell.length_b   1.000
_cell.length_c   1.000
_cell.angle_alpha   90.00
_cell.angle_beta   90.00
_cell.angle_gamma   90.00
#
_symmetry.space_group_name_H-M   'P 1'
#
loop_
_entity.id
_entity.type
_entity.pdbx_description
1 polymer ?
#
loop_
_entity_poly.entity_id
_entity_poly.type
_entity_poly.pdbx_seq_one_letter_code
_entity_poly.pdbx_strand_id
1 'polypeptide(L)'
;MQDLVHGAPIGAPVSSRAHVTAVYCHEDGTETKFTRTVAHSSSEFRIDNEVVSQDDYLGRLEGLRINVKAKNFLVFQGDVETIAMKNPKERTVLFEEISHSLEHKAEYEQLRSEMIKAEEDTQFSYQKKKGIAAEKKEARLEKEEADKYQRLKESLAERQVVSQAFQLFHLQRELDALAADMAAKGIELQRAVRRKEKVEEEVRDKRKEHGRLQRDMAKIEQQIREAVSCSFWMHLRLETS
;
A
#
# COMPACT_ATOMS: atom_id res chain seq x y z
N MET A 1 64.84 -29.87 -26.04
CA MET A 1 65.23 -31.19 -25.48
C MET A 1 66.39 -31.84 -26.23
N GLN A 2 66.63 -31.53 -27.51
CA GLN A 2 67.77 -32.05 -28.27
C GLN A 2 69.13 -31.65 -27.69
N ASP A 3 69.20 -30.50 -27.00
CA ASP A 3 70.42 -29.96 -26.38
C ASP A 3 70.85 -30.64 -25.07
N LEU A 4 70.06 -31.60 -24.56
CA LEU A 4 70.36 -32.29 -23.30
C LEU A 4 71.41 -33.41 -23.45
N VAL A 5 71.70 -33.81 -24.70
CA VAL A 5 72.75 -34.79 -24.96
C VAL A 5 74.10 -34.08 -25.09
N HIS A 6 75.14 -34.63 -24.47
CA HIS A 6 76.49 -34.07 -24.53
C HIS A 6 76.93 -33.82 -25.98
N GLY A 7 77.39 -32.59 -26.24
CA GLY A 7 77.84 -32.12 -27.55
C GLY A 7 76.74 -31.64 -28.50
N ALA A 8 75.46 -31.86 -28.18
CA ALA A 8 74.34 -31.37 -29.00
C ALA A 8 74.29 -29.83 -29.16
N PRO A 9 74.52 -29.00 -28.11
CA PRO A 9 74.51 -27.54 -28.25
C PRO A 9 75.59 -26.98 -29.18
N ILE A 10 76.65 -27.76 -29.43
CA ILE A 10 77.80 -27.39 -30.26
C ILE A 10 77.72 -28.07 -31.65
N GLY A 11 76.60 -28.73 -31.95
CA GLY A 11 76.34 -29.40 -33.23
C GLY A 11 76.98 -30.79 -33.38
N ALA A 12 77.53 -31.38 -32.31
CA ALA A 12 78.25 -32.66 -32.34
C ALA A 12 77.75 -33.62 -31.23
N PRO A 13 76.53 -34.17 -31.34
CA PRO A 13 75.99 -35.06 -30.32
C PRO A 13 76.74 -36.40 -30.27
N VAL A 14 77.15 -36.81 -29.06
CA VAL A 14 77.92 -38.06 -28.85
C VAL A 14 77.02 -39.31 -28.80
N SER A 15 75.71 -39.14 -28.62
CA SER A 15 74.72 -40.22 -28.51
C SER A 15 73.34 -39.74 -28.96
N SER A 16 72.39 -40.67 -29.14
CA SER A 16 70.97 -40.37 -29.34
C SER A 16 70.16 -40.35 -28.03
N ARG A 17 70.77 -40.80 -26.92
CA ARG A 17 70.11 -40.94 -25.61
C ARG A 17 71.02 -40.44 -24.49
N ALA A 18 70.39 -39.86 -23.47
CA ALA A 18 71.01 -39.56 -22.19
C ALA A 18 70.10 -40.02 -21.06
N HIS A 19 70.67 -40.41 -19.93
CA HIS A 19 69.90 -40.74 -18.74
C HIS A 19 70.61 -40.22 -17.49
N VAL A 20 69.82 -39.93 -16.47
CA VAL A 20 70.31 -39.54 -15.15
C VAL A 20 69.60 -40.43 -14.14
N THR A 21 70.37 -41.03 -13.24
CA THR A 21 69.87 -41.84 -12.14
C THR A 21 70.26 -41.19 -10.82
N ALA A 22 69.26 -40.85 -10.01
CA ALA A 22 69.45 -40.47 -8.62
C ALA A 22 69.21 -41.71 -7.75
N VAL A 23 70.12 -41.99 -6.83
CA VAL A 23 69.98 -43.08 -5.84
C VAL A 23 69.66 -42.44 -4.50
N TYR A 24 68.49 -42.75 -3.96
CA TYR A 24 68.04 -42.29 -2.65
C TYR A 24 68.24 -43.41 -1.63
N CYS A 25 69.07 -43.18 -0.62
CA CYS A 25 69.28 -44.10 0.50
C CYS A 25 68.29 -43.77 1.62
N HIS A 26 67.48 -44.76 2.00
CA HIS A 26 66.55 -44.67 3.12
C HIS A 26 67.28 -44.88 4.46
N GLU A 27 66.63 -44.50 5.56
CA GLU A 27 67.19 -44.65 6.91
C GLU A 27 67.43 -46.11 7.33
N ASP A 28 66.70 -47.05 6.72
CA ASP A 28 66.85 -48.50 6.92
C ASP A 28 67.97 -49.12 6.06
N GLY A 29 68.67 -48.31 5.27
CA GLY A 29 69.73 -48.74 4.37
C GLY A 29 69.24 -49.30 3.03
N THR A 30 67.93 -49.30 2.77
CA THR A 30 67.41 -49.62 1.44
C THR A 30 67.69 -48.48 0.45
N GLU A 31 67.83 -48.79 -0.84
CA GLU A 31 68.05 -47.80 -1.89
C GLU A 31 66.90 -47.79 -2.88
N THR A 32 66.46 -46.61 -3.30
CA THR A 32 65.52 -46.45 -4.42
C THR A 32 66.20 -45.65 -5.53
N LYS A 33 66.16 -46.20 -6.75
CA LYS A 33 66.80 -45.61 -7.93
C LYS A 33 65.77 -44.93 -8.81
N PHE A 34 65.85 -43.60 -8.88
CA PHE A 34 65.02 -42.77 -9.71
C PHE A 34 65.77 -42.42 -11.00
N THR A 35 65.35 -42.96 -12.13
CA THR A 35 66.01 -42.73 -13.42
C THR A 35 65.09 -42.01 -14.39
N ARG A 36 65.59 -40.92 -14.99
CA ARG A 36 64.96 -40.30 -16.16
C ARG A 36 65.85 -40.49 -17.38
N THR A 37 65.28 -41.08 -18.43
CA THR A 37 65.94 -41.25 -19.72
C THR A 37 65.32 -40.31 -20.73
N VAL A 38 66.15 -39.56 -21.46
CA VAL A 38 65.73 -38.72 -22.58
C VAL A 38 66.23 -39.32 -23.88
N ALA A 39 65.32 -39.48 -24.83
CA ALA A 39 65.62 -39.99 -26.17
C ALA A 39 64.84 -39.16 -27.20
N HIS A 40 65.57 -38.49 -28.10
CA HIS A 40 65.03 -37.53 -29.07
C HIS A 40 64.11 -36.47 -28.43
N SER A 41 62.79 -36.64 -28.54
CA SER A 41 61.74 -35.75 -28.01
C SER A 41 60.94 -36.35 -26.85
N SER A 42 61.25 -37.57 -26.42
CA SER A 42 60.53 -38.30 -25.37
C SER A 42 61.34 -38.42 -24.09
N SER A 43 60.64 -38.45 -22.95
CA SER A 43 61.20 -38.75 -21.64
C SER A 43 60.55 -40.02 -21.09
N GLU A 44 61.36 -40.96 -20.62
CA GLU A 44 60.93 -42.17 -19.94
C GLU A 44 61.36 -42.10 -18.47
N PHE A 45 60.46 -42.47 -17.56
CA PHE A 45 60.68 -42.46 -16.12
C PHE A 45 60.76 -43.91 -15.61
N ARG A 46 61.72 -44.16 -14.71
CA ARG A 46 61.91 -45.47 -14.09
C ARG A 46 62.15 -45.35 -12.60
N ILE A 47 61.61 -46.31 -11.84
CA ILE A 47 61.91 -46.52 -10.42
C ILE A 47 62.46 -47.94 -10.30
N ASP A 48 63.64 -48.10 -9.72
CA ASP A 48 64.30 -49.41 -9.53
C ASP A 48 64.40 -50.24 -10.83
N ASN A 49 64.67 -49.54 -11.93
CA ASN A 49 64.72 -50.04 -13.32
C ASN A 49 63.37 -50.42 -13.96
N GLU A 50 62.25 -50.29 -13.27
CA GLU A 50 60.92 -50.50 -13.84
C GLU A 50 60.36 -49.21 -14.45
N VAL A 51 59.78 -49.31 -15.66
CA VAL A 51 59.18 -48.16 -16.35
C VAL A 51 57.84 -47.82 -15.69
N VAL A 52 57.71 -46.56 -15.28
CA VAL A 52 56.50 -46.05 -14.60
C VAL A 52 55.96 -44.83 -15.34
N SER A 53 54.69 -44.49 -15.08
CA SER A 53 54.12 -43.25 -15.59
C SER A 53 54.78 -42.03 -14.92
N GLN A 54 54.67 -40.87 -15.55
CA GLN A 54 55.17 -39.62 -14.96
C GLN A 54 54.46 -39.31 -13.63
N ASP A 55 53.17 -39.60 -13.52
CA ASP A 55 52.38 -39.32 -12.33
C ASP A 55 52.77 -40.24 -11.16
N ASP A 56 52.99 -41.53 -11.42
CA ASP A 56 53.46 -42.47 -10.39
C ASP A 56 54.88 -42.10 -9.92
N TYR A 57 55.74 -41.68 -10.85
CA TYR A 57 57.08 -41.20 -10.53
C TYR A 57 57.06 -39.97 -9.62
N LEU A 58 56.22 -38.99 -9.95
CA LEU A 58 56.03 -37.79 -9.13
C LEU A 58 55.37 -38.11 -7.78
N GLY A 59 54.37 -38.99 -7.75
CA GLY A 59 53.73 -39.43 -6.51
C GLY A 59 54.69 -40.15 -5.57
N ARG A 60 55.63 -40.96 -6.11
CA ARG A 60 56.67 -41.60 -5.29
C ARG A 60 57.66 -40.59 -4.70
N LEU A 61 58.01 -39.54 -5.44
CA LEU A 61 58.83 -38.43 -4.93
C LEU A 61 58.08 -37.58 -3.89
N GLU A 62 56.79 -37.31 -4.11
CA GLU A 62 55.92 -36.64 -3.14
C GLU A 62 55.83 -37.44 -1.83
N GLY A 63 55.79 -38.78 -1.89
CA GLY A 63 55.87 -39.67 -0.73
C GLY A 63 57.18 -39.54 0.07
N LEU A 64 58.27 -39.13 -0.57
CA LEU A 64 59.55 -38.79 0.08
C LEU A 64 59.62 -37.32 0.52
N ARG A 65 58.48 -36.61 0.51
CA ARG A 65 58.36 -35.16 0.77
C ARG A 65 59.12 -34.27 -0.22
N ILE A 66 59.38 -34.76 -1.43
CA ILE A 66 59.99 -34.00 -2.53
C ILE A 66 58.88 -33.58 -3.50
N ASN A 67 58.24 -32.43 -3.23
CA ASN A 67 57.20 -31.90 -4.10
C ASN A 67 57.80 -31.07 -5.24
N VAL A 68 57.94 -31.69 -6.41
CA VAL A 68 58.53 -31.08 -7.62
C VAL A 68 57.69 -29.93 -8.17
N LYS A 69 56.36 -29.93 -7.97
CA LYS A 69 55.47 -28.86 -8.45
C LYS A 69 55.70 -27.55 -7.70
N ALA A 70 55.95 -27.64 -6.40
CA ALA A 70 56.11 -26.48 -5.53
C ALA A 70 57.51 -25.84 -5.63
N LYS A 71 58.50 -26.50 -6.25
CA LYS A 71 59.88 -26.00 -6.49
C LYS A 71 60.61 -25.44 -5.24
N ASN A 72 60.16 -25.81 -4.04
CA ASN A 72 60.61 -25.20 -2.77
C ASN A 72 62.01 -25.63 -2.32
N PHE A 73 62.61 -26.64 -2.95
CA PHE A 73 63.87 -27.26 -2.54
C PHE A 73 65.02 -27.01 -3.52
N LEU A 74 64.76 -26.33 -4.64
CA LEU A 74 65.78 -25.96 -5.62
C LEU A 74 66.05 -24.46 -5.51
N VAL A 75 67.32 -24.11 -5.34
CA VAL A 75 67.76 -22.71 -5.34
C VAL A 75 68.77 -22.55 -6.47
N PHE A 76 68.31 -21.92 -7.56
CA PHE A 76 69.16 -21.51 -8.67
C PHE A 76 69.77 -20.14 -8.40
N GLN A 77 70.80 -19.80 -9.17
CA GLN A 77 71.43 -18.48 -9.09
C GLN A 77 70.39 -17.39 -9.41
N GLY A 78 70.11 -16.51 -8.45
CA GLY A 78 69.09 -15.44 -8.57
C GLY A 78 67.75 -15.75 -7.88
N ASP A 79 67.51 -16.98 -7.41
CA ASP A 79 66.25 -17.34 -6.75
C ASP A 79 66.10 -16.67 -5.37
N VAL A 80 67.20 -16.46 -4.65
CA VAL A 80 67.20 -15.78 -3.34
C VAL A 80 66.71 -14.33 -3.47
N GLU A 81 67.15 -13.63 -4.53
CA GLU A 81 66.69 -12.26 -4.84
C GLU A 81 65.21 -12.25 -5.23
N THR A 82 64.80 -13.21 -6.06
CA THR A 82 63.41 -13.34 -6.52
C THR A 82 62.45 -13.61 -5.35
N ILE A 83 62.83 -14.48 -4.40
CA ILE A 83 62.04 -14.76 -3.19
C ILE A 83 61.97 -13.52 -2.30
N ALA A 84 63.07 -12.77 -2.16
CA ALA A 84 63.10 -11.53 -1.38
C ALA A 84 62.25 -10.41 -2.02
N MET A 85 62.10 -10.41 -3.35
CA MET A 85 61.30 -9.43 -4.09
C MET A 85 59.81 -9.80 -4.20
N LYS A 86 59.38 -10.99 -3.75
CA LYS A 86 57.96 -11.39 -3.80
C LYS A 86 57.10 -10.43 -2.99
N ASN A 87 56.00 -9.98 -3.59
CA ASN A 87 55.03 -9.16 -2.89
C ASN A 87 54.24 -10.00 -1.84
N PRO A 88 53.55 -9.36 -0.88
CA PRO A 88 52.80 -10.09 0.15
C PRO A 88 51.81 -11.13 -0.39
N LYS A 89 51.16 -10.89 -1.54
CA LYS A 89 50.20 -11.83 -2.15
C LYS A 89 50.90 -13.03 -2.78
N GLU A 90 52.03 -12.82 -3.44
CA GLU A 90 52.84 -13.90 -3.99
C GLU A 90 53.45 -14.76 -2.89
N ARG A 91 53.79 -14.15 -1.75
CA ARG A 91 54.23 -14.89 -0.56
C ARG A 91 53.11 -15.74 0.02
N THR A 92 51.86 -15.24 0.10
CA THR A 92 50.74 -16.05 0.59
C THR A 92 50.44 -17.22 -0.34
N VAL A 93 50.48 -17.01 -1.66
CA VAL A 93 50.31 -18.11 -2.63
C VAL A 93 51.39 -19.19 -2.44
N LEU A 94 52.65 -18.79 -2.26
CA LEU A 94 53.73 -19.73 -1.97
C LEU A 94 53.45 -20.56 -0.71
N PHE A 95 52.94 -19.94 0.36
CA PHE A 95 52.56 -20.66 1.58
C PHE A 95 51.36 -21.60 1.37
N GLU A 96 50.37 -21.18 0.58
CA GLU A 96 49.20 -21.99 0.23
C GLU A 96 49.56 -23.19 -0.67
N GLU A 97 50.56 -23.05 -1.54
CA GLU A 97 51.14 -24.15 -2.32
C GLU A 97 51.88 -25.14 -1.41
N ILE A 98 52.66 -24.65 -0.44
CA ILE A 98 53.37 -25.49 0.54
C ILE A 98 52.37 -26.27 1.41
N SER A 99 51.26 -25.64 1.80
CA SER A 99 50.25 -26.25 2.68
C SER A 99 49.23 -27.12 1.95
N HIS A 100 49.26 -27.16 0.61
CA HIS A 100 48.22 -27.77 -0.24
C HIS A 100 46.83 -27.14 -0.09
N SER A 101 46.68 -25.98 0.56
CA SER A 101 45.37 -25.37 0.77
C SER A 101 44.72 -24.85 -0.52
N LEU A 102 45.50 -24.67 -1.60
CA LEU A 102 44.98 -24.28 -2.90
C LEU A 102 43.98 -25.29 -3.49
N GLU A 103 44.08 -26.57 -3.12
CA GLU A 103 43.16 -27.61 -3.59
C GLU A 103 41.72 -27.36 -3.12
N HIS A 104 41.57 -26.72 -1.95
CA HIS A 104 40.27 -26.38 -1.37
C HIS A 104 39.71 -25.04 -1.84
N LYS A 105 40.49 -24.24 -2.58
CA LYS A 105 40.11 -22.88 -2.98
C LYS A 105 38.84 -22.87 -3.83
N ALA A 106 38.75 -23.75 -4.82
CA ALA A 106 37.62 -23.80 -5.74
C ALA A 106 36.31 -24.15 -5.01
N GLU A 107 36.36 -25.17 -4.14
CA GLU A 107 35.21 -25.57 -3.31
C GLU A 107 34.79 -24.44 -2.35
N TYR A 108 35.76 -23.79 -1.70
CA TYR A 108 35.50 -22.66 -0.81
C TYR A 108 34.84 -21.48 -1.55
N GLU A 109 35.35 -21.09 -2.71
CA GLU A 109 34.80 -19.99 -3.51
C GLU A 109 33.37 -20.31 -4.00
N GLN A 110 33.12 -21.55 -4.39
CA GLN A 110 31.78 -22.02 -4.77
C GLN A 110 30.82 -21.94 -3.58
N LEU A 111 31.16 -22.57 -2.45
CA LEU A 111 30.31 -22.60 -1.25
C LEU A 111 30.05 -21.19 -0.71
N ARG A 112 31.07 -20.32 -0.74
CA ARG A 112 30.92 -18.92 -0.36
C ARG A 112 29.94 -18.19 -1.28
N SER A 113 30.01 -18.42 -2.59
CA SER A 113 29.07 -17.81 -3.54
C SER A 113 27.63 -18.31 -3.32
N GLU A 114 27.45 -19.60 -3.06
CA GLU A 114 26.14 -20.19 -2.76
C GLU A 114 25.57 -19.66 -1.44
N MET A 115 26.40 -19.54 -0.41
CA MET A 115 26.02 -18.94 0.87
C MET A 115 25.55 -17.50 0.71
N ILE A 116 26.31 -16.66 0.00
CA ILE A 116 25.95 -15.26 -0.25
C ILE A 116 24.62 -15.16 -1.00
N LYS A 117 24.42 -15.97 -2.05
CA LYS A 117 23.15 -16.00 -2.81
C LYS A 117 21.97 -16.40 -1.92
N ALA A 118 22.14 -17.42 -1.08
CA ALA A 118 21.11 -17.85 -0.15
C ALA A 118 20.78 -16.75 0.89
N GLU A 119 21.79 -16.05 1.41
CA GLU A 119 21.59 -14.90 2.30
C GLU A 119 20.81 -13.78 1.61
N GLU A 120 21.18 -13.41 0.38
CA GLU A 120 20.48 -12.40 -0.42
C GLU A 120 19.01 -12.78 -0.67
N ASP A 121 18.75 -14.02 -1.07
CA ASP A 121 17.40 -14.54 -1.32
C ASP A 121 16.52 -14.53 -0.05
N THR A 122 17.10 -14.91 1.09
CA THR A 122 16.38 -14.88 2.37
C THR A 122 16.06 -13.45 2.80
N GLN A 123 17.01 -12.53 2.63
CA GLN A 123 16.83 -11.11 2.95
C GLN A 123 15.75 -10.49 2.05
N PHE A 124 15.80 -10.76 0.74
CA PHE A 124 14.80 -10.29 -0.22
C PHE A 124 13.40 -10.83 0.12
N SER A 125 13.29 -12.13 0.38
CA SER A 125 12.03 -12.78 0.76
C SER A 125 11.45 -12.18 2.05
N TYR A 126 12.29 -11.90 3.04
CA TYR A 126 11.89 -11.27 4.28
C TYR A 126 11.37 -9.83 4.05
N GLN A 127 12.07 -9.02 3.26
CA GLN A 127 11.64 -7.67 2.91
C GLN A 127 10.30 -7.68 2.17
N LYS A 128 10.13 -8.58 1.20
CA LYS A 128 8.86 -8.76 0.46
C LYS A 128 7.72 -9.15 1.39
N LYS A 129 7.94 -10.11 2.30
CA LYS A 129 6.96 -10.51 3.32
C LYS A 129 6.56 -9.34 4.22
N LYS A 130 7.53 -8.51 4.63
CA LYS A 130 7.28 -7.32 5.44
C LYS A 130 6.42 -6.30 4.69
N GLY A 131 6.69 -6.09 3.40
CA GLY A 131 5.87 -5.23 2.52
C GLY A 131 4.42 -5.70 2.45
N ILE A 132 4.20 -6.98 2.11
CA ILE A 132 2.86 -7.58 2.02
C ILE A 132 2.11 -7.50 3.36
N ALA A 133 2.80 -7.69 4.49
CA ALA A 133 2.18 -7.58 5.81
C ALA A 133 1.73 -6.14 6.12
N ALA A 134 2.48 -5.13 5.67
CA ALA A 134 2.11 -3.73 5.82
C ALA A 134 0.90 -3.38 4.94
N GLU A 135 0.92 -3.76 3.66
CA GLU A 135 -0.20 -3.56 2.72
C GLU A 135 -1.48 -4.26 3.23
N LYS A 136 -1.37 -5.49 3.73
CA LYS A 136 -2.51 -6.21 4.31
C LYS A 136 -3.09 -5.49 5.52
N LYS A 137 -2.24 -4.87 6.35
CA LYS A 137 -2.69 -4.08 7.51
C LYS A 137 -3.43 -2.82 7.06
N GLU A 138 -2.90 -2.13 6.07
CA GLU A 138 -3.51 -0.91 5.50
C GLU A 138 -4.88 -1.22 4.86
N ALA A 139 -4.94 -2.22 3.97
CA ALA A 139 -6.20 -2.64 3.35
C ALA A 139 -7.26 -3.08 4.37
N ARG A 140 -6.85 -3.66 5.50
CA ARG A 140 -7.77 -3.99 6.60
C ARG A 140 -8.33 -2.73 7.26
N LEU A 141 -7.50 -1.73 7.52
CA LEU A 141 -7.93 -0.47 8.12
C LEU A 141 -8.88 0.30 7.19
N GLU A 142 -8.59 0.32 5.88
CA GLU A 142 -9.48 0.91 4.87
C GLU A 142 -10.85 0.22 4.84
N LYS A 143 -10.87 -1.11 4.91
CA LYS A 143 -12.12 -1.87 5.00
C LYS A 143 -12.89 -1.53 6.28
N GLU A 144 -12.22 -1.51 7.43
CA GLU A 144 -12.87 -1.19 8.71
C GLU A 144 -13.48 0.24 8.70
N GLU A 145 -12.79 1.21 8.11
CA GLU A 145 -13.31 2.58 7.97
C GLU A 145 -14.46 2.67 6.95
N ALA A 146 -14.38 1.93 5.84
CA ALA A 146 -15.47 1.86 4.85
C ALA A 146 -16.74 1.24 5.44
N ASP A 147 -16.60 0.14 6.18
CA ASP A 147 -17.72 -0.53 6.88
C ASP A 147 -18.35 0.42 7.93
N LYS A 148 -17.51 1.18 8.65
CA LYS A 148 -17.98 2.18 9.62
C LYS A 148 -18.71 3.33 8.92
N TYR A 149 -18.17 3.85 7.83
CA TYR A 149 -18.82 4.90 7.03
C TYR A 149 -20.20 4.46 6.53
N GLN A 150 -20.29 3.24 6.02
CA GLN A 150 -21.55 2.69 5.52
C GLN A 150 -22.61 2.59 6.63
N ARG A 151 -22.24 2.11 7.83
CA ARG A 151 -23.13 2.09 9.00
C ARG A 151 -23.59 3.49 9.41
N LEU A 152 -22.69 4.48 9.42
CA LEU A 152 -23.05 5.86 9.74
C LEU A 152 -24.01 6.44 8.70
N LYS A 153 -23.81 6.13 7.42
CA LYS A 153 -24.68 6.58 6.32
C LYS A 153 -26.09 6.00 6.45
N GLU A 154 -26.21 4.73 6.80
CA GLU A 154 -27.50 4.07 7.08
C GLU A 154 -28.19 4.71 8.29
N SER A 155 -27.46 4.89 9.40
CA SER A 155 -28.00 5.55 10.60
C SER A 155 -28.44 6.99 10.34
N LEU A 156 -27.70 7.73 9.49
CA LEU A 156 -28.07 9.07 9.08
C LEU A 156 -29.37 9.07 8.27
N ALA A 157 -29.51 8.16 7.30
CA ALA A 157 -30.71 8.04 6.49
C ALA A 157 -31.94 7.70 7.35
N GLU A 158 -31.82 6.76 8.30
CA GLU A 158 -32.87 6.43 9.26
C GLU A 158 -33.30 7.66 10.08
N ARG A 159 -32.33 8.40 10.63
CA ARG A 159 -32.60 9.62 11.41
C ARG A 159 -33.24 10.71 10.57
N GLN A 160 -32.85 10.85 9.30
CA GLN A 160 -33.46 11.80 8.38
C GLN A 160 -34.93 11.45 8.15
N VAL A 161 -35.27 10.18 7.93
CA VAL A 161 -36.67 9.74 7.79
C VAL A 161 -37.48 10.08 9.04
N VAL A 162 -36.95 9.76 10.24
CA VAL A 162 -37.63 10.07 11.51
C VAL A 162 -37.83 11.58 11.70
N SER A 163 -36.81 12.38 11.39
CA SER A 163 -36.88 13.85 11.47
C SER A 163 -37.96 14.42 10.54
N GLN A 164 -38.00 13.96 9.29
CA GLN A 164 -39.01 14.39 8.32
C GLN A 164 -40.43 13.97 8.76
N ALA A 165 -40.60 12.74 9.25
CA ALA A 165 -41.87 12.27 9.78
C ALA A 165 -42.32 13.09 11.01
N PHE A 166 -41.40 13.45 11.89
CA PHE A 166 -41.68 14.31 13.04
C PHE A 166 -42.16 15.71 12.61
N GLN A 167 -41.49 16.33 11.62
CA GLN A 167 -41.92 17.62 11.08
C GLN A 167 -43.32 17.53 10.47
N LEU A 168 -43.58 16.52 9.64
CA LEU A 168 -44.89 16.30 9.03
C LEU A 168 -45.99 16.08 10.07
N PHE A 169 -45.71 15.32 11.14
CA PHE A 169 -46.65 15.09 12.23
C PHE A 169 -47.07 16.40 12.90
N HIS A 170 -46.11 17.27 13.22
CA HIS A 170 -46.41 18.55 13.86
C HIS A 170 -47.14 19.51 12.92
N LEU A 171 -46.74 19.58 11.64
CA LEU A 171 -47.45 20.35 10.63
C LEU A 171 -48.89 19.88 10.45
N GLN A 172 -49.13 18.56 10.41
CA GLN A 172 -50.48 18.01 10.32
C GLN A 172 -51.31 18.41 11.54
N ARG A 173 -50.73 18.33 12.74
CA ARG A 173 -51.43 18.71 13.98
C ARG A 173 -51.78 20.20 14.02
N GLU A 174 -50.90 21.06 13.52
CA GLU A 174 -51.15 22.50 13.37
C GLU A 174 -52.25 22.77 12.31
N LEU A 175 -52.22 22.06 11.19
CA LEU A 175 -53.26 22.16 10.15
C LEU A 175 -54.63 21.74 10.70
N ASP A 176 -54.70 20.65 11.46
CA ASP A 176 -55.95 20.17 12.06
C ASP A 176 -56.50 21.19 13.08
N ALA A 177 -55.63 21.79 13.89
CA ALA A 177 -56.02 22.85 14.83
C ALA A 177 -56.55 24.10 14.10
N LEU A 178 -55.83 24.56 13.06
CA LEU A 178 -56.26 25.68 12.23
C LEU A 178 -57.57 25.40 11.51
N ALA A 179 -57.78 24.18 11.02
CA ALA A 179 -59.03 23.77 10.38
C ALA A 179 -60.20 23.80 11.37
N ALA A 180 -60.00 23.33 12.61
CA ALA A 180 -61.00 23.41 13.67
C ALA A 180 -61.34 24.87 14.03
N ASP A 181 -60.33 25.74 14.15
CA ASP A 181 -60.52 27.17 14.41
C ASP A 181 -61.27 27.87 13.26
N MET A 182 -60.93 27.56 12.01
CA MET A 182 -61.65 28.08 10.85
C MET A 182 -63.11 27.64 10.84
N ALA A 183 -63.40 26.37 11.16
CA ALA A 183 -64.76 25.88 11.26
C ALA A 183 -65.55 26.61 12.36
N ALA A 184 -64.95 26.81 13.54
CA ALA A 184 -65.55 27.57 14.62
C ALA A 184 -65.84 29.03 14.23
N LYS A 185 -64.88 29.70 13.59
CA LYS A 185 -65.05 31.07 13.07
C LYS A 185 -66.10 31.15 11.98
N GLY A 186 -66.22 30.12 11.12
CA GLY A 186 -67.28 30.00 10.14
C GLY A 186 -68.68 29.97 10.77
N ILE A 187 -68.85 29.21 11.86
CA ILE A 187 -70.10 29.16 12.63
C ILE A 187 -70.40 30.53 13.28
N GLU A 188 -69.40 31.17 13.90
CA GLU A 188 -69.54 32.51 14.48
C GLU A 188 -69.97 33.53 13.44
N LEU A 189 -69.36 33.51 12.26
CA LEU A 189 -69.68 34.38 11.14
C LEU A 189 -71.12 34.16 10.68
N GLN A 190 -71.56 32.91 10.49
CA GLN A 190 -72.95 32.63 10.12
C GLN A 190 -73.95 33.13 11.17
N ARG A 191 -73.63 32.99 12.47
CA ARG A 191 -74.47 33.55 13.55
C ARG A 191 -74.52 35.08 13.49
N ALA A 192 -73.39 35.73 13.21
CA ALA A 192 -73.33 37.18 13.06
C ALA A 192 -74.14 37.65 11.84
N VAL A 193 -74.02 36.97 10.69
CA VAL A 193 -74.80 37.25 9.48
C VAL A 193 -76.29 37.11 9.75
N ARG A 194 -76.75 36.01 10.35
CA ARG A 194 -78.18 35.83 10.70
C ARG A 194 -78.70 36.91 11.65
N ARG A 195 -77.86 37.35 12.60
CA ARG A 195 -78.22 38.47 13.50
C ARG A 195 -78.34 39.78 12.72
N LYS A 196 -77.39 40.06 11.84
CA LYS A 196 -77.43 41.23 10.96
C LYS A 196 -78.69 41.22 10.09
N GLU A 197 -79.02 40.10 9.45
CA GLU A 197 -80.24 39.96 8.62
C GLU A 197 -81.52 40.23 9.41
N LYS A 198 -81.62 39.72 10.65
CA LYS A 198 -82.76 40.03 11.54
C LYS A 198 -82.87 41.52 11.86
N VAL A 199 -81.75 42.15 12.23
CA VAL A 199 -81.71 43.59 12.52
C VAL A 199 -82.06 44.40 11.26
N GLU A 200 -81.58 43.99 10.08
CA GLU A 200 -81.93 44.64 8.81
C GLU A 200 -83.43 44.55 8.51
N GLU A 201 -84.07 43.40 8.75
CA GLU A 201 -85.52 43.25 8.57
C GLU A 201 -86.31 44.06 9.63
N GLU A 202 -85.87 44.08 10.90
CA GLU A 202 -86.46 44.92 11.95
C GLU A 202 -86.37 46.42 11.60
N VAL A 203 -85.21 46.87 11.11
CA VAL A 203 -85.01 48.25 10.64
C VAL A 203 -85.92 48.55 9.45
N ARG A 204 -86.07 47.60 8.52
CA ARG A 204 -86.96 47.73 7.37
C ARG A 204 -88.43 47.85 7.80
N ASP A 205 -88.88 47.05 8.75
CA ASP A 205 -90.24 47.11 9.27
C ASP A 205 -90.49 48.40 10.06
N LYS A 206 -89.54 48.82 10.91
CA LYS A 206 -89.61 50.12 11.59
C LYS A 206 -89.64 51.29 10.63
N ARG A 207 -88.92 51.22 9.50
CA ARG A 207 -89.02 52.22 8.42
C ARG A 207 -90.41 52.25 7.78
N LYS A 208 -91.04 51.08 7.52
CA LYS A 208 -92.43 51.02 7.02
C LYS A 208 -93.42 51.62 8.03
N GLU A 209 -93.29 51.27 9.31
CA GLU A 209 -94.12 51.82 10.38
C GLU A 209 -93.94 53.34 10.51
N HIS A 210 -92.71 53.83 10.52
CA HIS A 210 -92.42 55.26 10.56
C HIS A 210 -93.05 55.99 9.37
N GLY A 211 -92.94 55.44 8.14
CA GLY A 211 -93.59 55.99 6.96
C GLY A 211 -95.13 55.93 7.00
N ARG A 212 -95.73 55.02 7.78
CA ARG A 212 -97.18 55.03 8.07
C ARG A 212 -97.53 56.11 9.09
N LEU A 213 -96.82 56.17 10.21
CA LEU A 213 -97.03 57.17 11.25
C LEU A 213 -96.85 58.59 10.73
N GLN A 214 -95.85 58.84 9.86
CA GLN A 214 -95.70 60.14 9.19
C GLN A 214 -96.94 60.51 8.35
N ARG A 215 -97.51 59.55 7.61
CA ARG A 215 -98.74 59.80 6.83
C ARG A 215 -99.93 60.08 7.73
N ASP A 216 -100.07 59.35 8.82
CA ASP A 216 -101.15 59.55 9.80
C ASP A 216 -100.98 60.90 10.53
N MET A 217 -99.76 61.28 10.89
CA MET A 217 -99.44 62.59 11.48
C MET A 217 -99.74 63.73 10.51
N ALA A 218 -99.37 63.61 9.23
CA ALA A 218 -99.70 64.59 8.21
C ALA A 218 -101.23 64.76 8.02
N LYS A 219 -102.00 63.67 8.11
CA LYS A 219 -103.48 63.73 8.10
C LYS A 219 -104.03 64.44 9.34
N ILE A 220 -103.51 64.12 10.53
CA ILE A 220 -103.94 64.79 11.77
C ILE A 220 -103.59 66.27 11.73
N GLU A 221 -102.40 66.65 11.27
CA GLU A 221 -102.01 68.06 11.07
C GLU A 221 -102.90 68.77 10.04
N GLN A 222 -103.35 68.06 9.01
CA GLN A 222 -104.34 68.59 8.06
C GLN A 222 -105.70 68.79 8.73
N GLN A 223 -106.19 67.81 9.49
CA GLN A 223 -107.43 67.92 10.26
C GLN A 223 -107.37 69.03 11.31
N ILE A 224 -106.24 69.21 11.99
CA ILE A 224 -106.02 70.32 12.93
C ILE A 224 -106.04 71.65 12.17
N ARG A 225 -105.38 71.75 11.01
CA ARG A 225 -105.47 72.96 10.17
C ARG A 225 -106.90 73.27 9.75
N GLU A 226 -107.67 72.26 9.35
CA GLU A 226 -109.09 72.40 9.01
C GLU A 226 -109.93 72.81 10.22
N ALA A 227 -109.71 72.22 11.39
CA ALA A 227 -110.40 72.55 12.64
C ALA A 227 -110.04 73.95 13.17
N VAL A 228 -108.77 74.34 13.13
CA VAL A 228 -108.31 75.70 13.49
C VAL A 228 -108.85 76.72 12.49
N SER A 229 -108.89 76.39 11.19
CA SER A 229 -109.56 77.24 10.20
C SER A 229 -111.06 77.37 10.50
N CYS A 230 -111.74 76.27 10.83
CA CYS A 230 -113.17 76.27 11.18
C CYS A 230 -113.45 77.05 12.48
N SER A 231 -112.56 76.94 13.48
CA SER A 231 -112.65 77.66 14.75
C SER A 231 -112.29 79.14 14.58
N PHE A 232 -111.34 79.48 13.71
CA PHE A 232 -111.02 80.86 13.31
C PHE A 232 -112.21 81.50 12.57
N TRP A 233 -112.85 80.79 11.64
CA TRP A 233 -114.09 81.23 10.99
C TRP A 233 -115.26 81.38 11.98
N MET A 234 -115.35 80.53 13.01
CA MET A 234 -116.33 80.67 14.09
C MET A 234 -116.05 81.88 15.01
N HIS A 235 -114.79 82.16 15.34
CA HIS A 235 -114.42 83.34 16.12
C HIS A 235 -114.64 84.64 15.34
N LEU A 236 -114.31 84.67 14.04
CA LEU A 236 -114.61 85.82 13.18
C LEU A 236 -116.12 86.10 13.06
N ARG A 237 -116.95 85.07 13.20
CA ARG A 237 -118.42 85.16 13.19
C ARG A 237 -119.02 85.61 14.53
N LEU A 238 -118.28 85.48 15.64
CA LEU A 238 -118.69 85.93 16.97
C LEU A 238 -118.19 87.35 17.28
N GLU A 239 -117.12 87.82 16.64
CA GLU A 239 -116.64 89.21 16.76
C GLU A 239 -117.32 90.19 15.77
N THR A 240 -118.28 89.71 14.96
CA THR A 240 -119.05 90.53 14.00
C THR A 240 -120.57 90.55 14.28
N SER A 241 -120.99 90.36 15.53
CA SER A 241 -122.38 90.55 15.97
C SER A 241 -122.48 91.39 17.25
#